data_AF-A0A7S2M9D4-F1
#
_entry.id   AF-A0A7S2M9D4-F1
#
_cell.length_a   1.000
_cell.length_b   1.000
_cell.length_c   1.000
_cell.angle_alpha   90.00
_cell.angle_beta   90.00
_cell.angle_gamma   90.00
#
_symmetry.space_group_name_H-M   'P 1'
#
loop_
_entity.id
_entity.type
_entity.pdbx_description
1 polymer ?
#
loop_
_entity_poly.entity_id
_entity_poly.type
_entity_poly.pdbx_seq_one_letter_code
_entity_poly.pdbx_strand_id
1 'polypeptide(L)'
;RDRGGTMYVALWRLASRRCRFTVIDAPGHADFSKDIVTAMSQADIAVLVVTAVQSDVDMCKECDAQIREHTLLAYTLGLRQLVVCVNQMDSEAVEYSQDHFERACGDVRRSLQLAGLKAHDVYFDVHFVPTSGWIGDNVISRSDNMPWYCGPTLIEALDD
;
A
#
# COMPACT_ATOMS: atom_id res chain seq x y z
N ARG A 1 -12.80 5.55 -21.06
CA ARG A 1 -12.48 5.78 -19.63
C ARG A 1 -13.81 5.82 -18.85
N ASP A 2 -14.64 4.78 -18.96
CA ASP A 2 -16.04 4.78 -18.45
C ASP A 2 -16.28 3.97 -17.18
N ARG A 3 -15.23 3.35 -16.64
CA ARG A 3 -15.24 2.73 -15.31
C ARG A 3 -13.99 3.26 -14.62
N GLY A 4 -14.15 3.95 -13.49
CA GLY A 4 -13.09 4.69 -12.80
C GLY A 4 -11.98 3.83 -12.17
N GLY A 5 -11.55 2.75 -12.83
CA GLY A 5 -10.46 1.88 -12.39
C GLY A 5 -9.46 1.62 -13.52
N THR A 6 -8.20 1.35 -13.15
CA THR A 6 -7.14 0.94 -14.08
C THR A 6 -7.57 -0.34 -14.80
N MET A 7 -7.56 -0.34 -16.15
CA MET A 7 -7.92 -1.50 -16.98
C MET A 7 -6.71 -2.10 -17.72
N TYR A 8 -5.55 -1.44 -17.67
CA TYR A 8 -4.33 -1.84 -18.36
C TYR A 8 -3.14 -1.60 -17.45
N VAL A 9 -2.13 -2.46 -17.53
CA VAL A 9 -0.86 -2.27 -16.84
C VAL A 9 -0.16 -1.01 -17.38
N ALA A 10 0.06 -0.01 -16.53
CA ALA A 10 0.82 1.19 -16.88
C ALA A 10 2.23 1.12 -16.29
N LEU A 11 3.23 1.47 -17.10
CA LEU A 11 4.64 1.49 -16.69
C LEU A 11 5.12 2.93 -16.58
N TRP A 12 5.55 3.32 -15.38
CA TRP A 12 6.14 4.62 -15.12
C TRP A 12 7.58 4.45 -14.63
N ARG A 13 8.50 5.31 -15.10
CA ARG A 13 9.89 5.29 -14.65
C ARG A 13 10.12 6.46 -13.72
N LEU A 14 10.58 6.18 -12.52
CA LEU A 14 10.91 7.15 -11.48
C LEU A 14 12.36 6.96 -11.05
N ALA A 15 12.97 8.02 -10.52
CA ALA A 15 14.30 7.97 -9.95
C ALA A 15 14.28 8.66 -8.59
N SER A 16 14.76 7.97 -7.56
CA SER A 16 15.11 8.56 -6.28
C SER A 16 16.60 8.93 -6.28
N ARG A 17 17.12 9.30 -5.10
CA ARG A 17 18.55 9.58 -4.93
C ARG A 17 19.42 8.33 -5.00
N ARG A 18 18.87 7.16 -4.64
CA ARG A 18 19.63 5.89 -4.52
C ARG A 18 19.27 4.89 -5.61
N CYS A 19 18.00 4.86 -6.03
CA CYS A 19 17.45 3.82 -6.87
C CYS A 19 16.66 4.38 -8.06
N ARG A 20 16.49 3.55 -9.10
CA ARG A 20 15.58 3.82 -10.22
C ARG A 20 14.45 2.81 -10.14
N PHE A 21 13.22 3.29 -10.11
CA PHE A 21 12.03 2.47 -9.99
C PHE A 21 11.29 2.42 -11.32
N THR A 22 10.74 1.24 -11.63
CA THR A 22 9.69 1.12 -12.63
C THR A 22 8.40 0.78 -11.88
N VAL A 23 7.46 1.71 -11.84
CA VAL A 23 6.16 1.50 -11.23
C VAL A 23 5.28 0.78 -12.23
N ILE A 24 4.72 -0.34 -11.78
CA ILE A 24 3.77 -1.16 -12.53
C ILE A 24 2.41 -0.96 -11.86
N ASP A 25 1.55 -0.14 -12.46
CA ASP A 25 0.17 0.05 -11.96
C ASP A 25 -0.71 -1.08 -12.47
N ALA A 26 -1.20 -1.92 -11.56
CA ALA A 26 -2.03 -3.08 -11.89
C ALA A 26 -3.47 -2.90 -11.35
N PRO A 27 -4.50 -3.36 -12.10
CA PRO A 27 -5.89 -3.36 -11.65
C PRO A 27 -6.06 -4.15 -10.34
N GLY A 28 -6.78 -3.61 -9.34
CA GLY A 28 -7.03 -4.30 -8.06
C GLY A 28 -8.30 -5.16 -8.00
N HIS A 29 -9.06 -5.26 -9.09
CA HIS A 29 -10.32 -6.03 -9.11
C HIS A 29 -10.06 -7.52 -9.41
N ALA A 30 -10.78 -8.41 -8.74
CA ALA A 30 -10.59 -9.87 -8.81
C ALA A 30 -10.62 -10.44 -10.25
N ASP A 31 -11.39 -9.80 -11.13
CA ASP A 31 -11.49 -10.14 -12.56
C ASP A 31 -10.16 -10.01 -13.32
N PHE A 32 -9.17 -9.29 -12.79
CA PHE A 32 -7.86 -9.04 -13.42
C PHE A 32 -6.69 -9.72 -12.69
N SER A 33 -6.96 -10.77 -11.90
CA SER A 33 -5.96 -11.54 -11.15
C SER A 33 -4.72 -11.97 -11.98
N LYS A 34 -4.87 -12.28 -13.27
CA LYS A 34 -3.74 -12.66 -14.15
C LYS A 34 -2.76 -11.51 -14.42
N ASP A 35 -3.27 -10.29 -14.56
CA ASP A 35 -2.44 -9.11 -14.83
C ASP A 35 -1.67 -8.71 -13.57
N ILE A 36 -2.29 -8.85 -12.39
CA ILE A 36 -1.65 -8.64 -11.08
C ILE A 36 -0.51 -9.64 -10.86
N VAL A 37 -0.75 -10.94 -11.10
CA VAL A 37 0.29 -11.97 -10.93
C VAL A 37 1.47 -11.71 -11.88
N THR A 38 1.19 -11.37 -13.14
CA THR A 38 2.22 -11.04 -14.12
C THR A 38 3.03 -9.81 -13.70
N ALA A 39 2.36 -8.77 -13.18
CA ALA A 39 3.02 -7.57 -12.67
C ALA A 39 3.88 -7.85 -11.44
N MET A 40 3.32 -8.50 -10.42
CA MET A 40 4.03 -8.82 -9.18
C MET A 40 5.22 -9.76 -9.44
N SER A 41 5.12 -10.71 -10.37
CA SER A 41 6.24 -11.60 -10.71
C SER A 41 7.48 -10.89 -11.29
N GLN A 42 7.33 -9.64 -11.73
CA GLN A 42 8.42 -8.80 -12.24
C GLN A 42 8.91 -7.76 -11.22
N ALA A 43 8.26 -7.67 -10.06
CA ALA A 43 8.54 -6.66 -9.04
C ALA A 43 9.41 -7.23 -7.93
N ASP A 44 10.27 -6.37 -7.36
CA ASP A 44 11.06 -6.68 -6.16
C ASP A 44 10.34 -6.21 -4.88
N ILE A 45 9.55 -5.14 -4.99
CA ILE A 45 8.86 -4.43 -3.91
C ILE A 45 7.39 -4.29 -4.27
N ALA A 46 6.49 -4.54 -3.32
CA ALA A 46 5.06 -4.29 -3.46
C ALA A 46 4.65 -3.01 -2.71
N VAL A 47 3.77 -2.22 -3.31
CA VAL A 47 3.11 -1.10 -2.63
C VAL A 47 1.63 -1.40 -2.52
N LEU A 48 1.15 -1.54 -1.28
CA LEU A 48 -0.26 -1.76 -0.99
C LEU A 48 -0.89 -0.45 -0.53
N VAL A 49 -1.92 0.03 -1.23
CA VAL A 49 -2.64 1.24 -0.87
C VAL A 49 -3.92 0.87 -0.13
N VAL A 50 -4.08 1.38 1.09
CA VAL A 50 -5.23 1.15 1.97
C VAL A 50 -5.83 2.50 2.34
N THR A 51 -7.14 2.63 2.39
CA THR A 51 -7.78 3.89 2.81
C THR A 51 -7.79 4.03 4.34
N ALA A 52 -7.57 5.25 4.83
CA ALA A 52 -7.78 5.62 6.23
C ALA A 52 -9.25 5.93 6.56
N VAL A 53 -10.08 6.14 5.53
CA VAL A 53 -11.50 6.47 5.68
C VAL A 53 -12.26 5.21 6.06
N GLN A 54 -13.16 5.31 7.04
CA GLN A 54 -14.05 4.21 7.38
C GLN A 54 -15.05 3.97 6.26
N SER A 55 -14.98 2.81 5.63
CA SER A 55 -15.96 2.32 4.68
C SER A 55 -17.06 1.50 5.37
N ASP A 56 -18.17 1.29 4.67
CA ASP A 56 -19.25 0.42 5.12
C ASP A 56 -18.74 -1.01 5.40
N VAL A 57 -19.41 -1.70 6.33
CA VAL A 57 -18.99 -3.03 6.84
C VAL A 57 -18.76 -4.04 5.72
N ASP A 58 -19.56 -4.01 4.66
CA ASP A 58 -19.43 -4.95 3.55
C ASP A 58 -18.30 -4.58 2.58
N MET A 59 -18.03 -3.29 2.39
CA MET A 59 -16.85 -2.82 1.66
C MET A 59 -15.56 -3.15 2.42
N CYS A 60 -15.56 -3.03 3.75
CA CYS A 60 -14.42 -3.45 4.57
C CYS A 60 -14.07 -4.92 4.36
N LYS A 61 -15.06 -5.83 4.27
CA LYS A 61 -14.80 -7.27 4.06
C LYS A 61 -14.19 -7.57 2.70
N GLU A 62 -14.69 -6.90 1.65
CA GLU A 62 -14.15 -7.07 0.29
C GLU A 62 -12.72 -6.54 0.20
N CYS A 63 -12.46 -5.37 0.77
CA CYS A 63 -11.12 -4.80 0.87
C CYS A 63 -10.17 -5.70 1.68
N ASP A 64 -10.61 -6.25 2.82
CA ASP A 64 -9.81 -7.18 3.63
C ASP A 64 -9.45 -8.45 2.85
N ALA A 65 -10.38 -8.99 2.07
CA ALA A 65 -10.14 -10.14 1.22
C ALA A 65 -9.06 -9.84 0.15
N GLN A 66 -9.14 -8.67 -0.50
CA GLN A 66 -8.15 -8.22 -1.48
C GLN A 66 -6.78 -7.95 -0.86
N ILE A 67 -6.72 -7.28 0.28
CA ILE A 67 -5.47 -7.04 1.04
C ILE A 67 -4.80 -8.36 1.36
N ARG A 68 -5.56 -9.35 1.84
CA ARG A 68 -5.05 -10.68 2.16
C ARG A 68 -4.54 -11.41 0.91
N GLU A 69 -5.31 -11.41 -0.18
CA GLU A 69 -4.93 -12.07 -1.42
C GLU A 69 -3.68 -11.45 -2.04
N HIS A 70 -3.64 -10.13 -2.22
CA HIS A 70 -2.50 -9.43 -2.80
C HIS A 70 -1.24 -9.57 -1.96
N THR A 71 -1.36 -9.56 -0.64
CA THR A 71 -0.19 -9.73 0.22
C THR A 71 0.35 -11.15 0.18
N LEU A 72 -0.55 -12.15 0.18
CA LEU A 72 -0.15 -13.55 0.04
C LEU A 72 0.50 -13.81 -1.33
N LEU A 73 0.00 -13.18 -2.40
CA LEU A 73 0.59 -13.24 -3.73
C LEU A 73 2.00 -12.63 -3.74
N ALA A 74 2.17 -11.43 -3.18
CA ALA A 74 3.48 -10.78 -3.07
C ALA A 74 4.50 -11.66 -2.33
N TYR A 75 4.10 -12.25 -1.20
CA TYR A 75 4.94 -13.19 -0.46
C TYR A 75 5.27 -14.46 -1.26
N THR A 76 4.28 -15.07 -1.90
CA THR A 76 4.45 -16.31 -2.68
C THR A 76 5.34 -16.11 -3.90
N LEU A 77 5.29 -14.92 -4.51
CA LEU A 77 6.13 -14.54 -5.65
C LEU A 77 7.55 -14.11 -5.24
N GLY A 78 7.85 -14.09 -3.94
CA GLY A 78 9.19 -13.86 -3.41
C GLY A 78 9.61 -12.39 -3.35
N LEU A 79 8.65 -11.46 -3.33
CA LEU A 79 8.94 -10.05 -3.06
C LEU A 79 9.50 -9.91 -1.65
N ARG A 80 10.49 -9.03 -1.48
CA ARG A 80 11.23 -8.91 -0.22
C ARG A 80 10.68 -7.83 0.71
N GLN A 81 9.92 -6.89 0.15
CA GLN A 81 9.43 -5.72 0.86
C GLN A 81 8.01 -5.39 0.43
N LEU A 82 7.20 -5.01 1.41
CA LEU A 82 5.85 -4.48 1.25
C LEU A 82 5.74 -3.12 1.93
N VAL A 83 5.41 -2.10 1.15
CA VAL A 83 5.13 -0.77 1.68
C VAL A 83 3.63 -0.54 1.68
N VAL A 84 3.04 -0.44 2.87
CA VAL A 84 1.62 -0.16 3.08
C VAL A 84 1.41 1.33 3.19
N CYS A 85 0.82 1.91 2.15
CA CYS A 85 0.40 3.30 2.09
C CYS A 85 -1.01 3.46 2.65
N VAL A 86 -1.15 4.03 3.84
CA VAL A 86 -2.44 4.38 4.42
C VAL A 86 -2.84 5.75 3.88
N ASN A 87 -3.62 5.74 2.80
CA ASN A 87 -3.96 6.88 1.95
C ASN A 87 -5.23 7.60 2.43
N GLN A 88 -5.48 8.79 1.89
CA GLN A 88 -6.62 9.67 2.21
C GLN A 88 -6.62 10.21 3.65
N MET A 89 -5.43 10.42 4.22
CA MET A 89 -5.27 11.06 5.53
C MET A 89 -5.80 12.49 5.58
N ASP A 90 -5.85 13.17 4.42
CA ASP A 90 -6.37 14.53 4.24
C ASP A 90 -7.90 14.62 4.19
N SER A 91 -8.60 13.49 4.13
CA SER A 91 -10.06 13.46 4.10
C SER A 91 -10.65 14.14 5.34
N GLU A 92 -11.73 14.88 5.18
CA GLU A 92 -12.50 15.49 6.28
C GLU A 92 -12.98 14.45 7.31
N ALA A 93 -13.07 13.17 6.93
CA ALA A 93 -13.44 12.10 7.85
C ALA A 93 -12.27 11.59 8.72
N VAL A 94 -11.02 11.89 8.32
CA VAL A 94 -9.79 11.37 8.95
C VAL A 94 -8.98 12.48 9.61
N GLU A 95 -8.93 13.67 9.01
CA GLU A 95 -8.27 14.87 9.53
C GLU A 95 -6.86 14.61 10.08
N TYR A 96 -6.05 13.82 9.35
CA TYR A 96 -4.68 13.45 9.74
C TYR A 96 -4.56 12.73 11.10
N SER A 97 -5.65 12.09 11.55
CA SER A 97 -5.72 11.42 12.86
C SER A 97 -4.83 10.18 12.96
N GLN A 98 -4.02 10.13 14.03
CA GLN A 98 -3.19 8.97 14.38
C GLN A 98 -4.05 7.72 14.64
N ASP A 99 -5.21 7.88 15.28
CA ASP A 99 -6.09 6.75 15.61
C ASP A 99 -6.61 6.03 14.36
N HIS A 100 -6.92 6.78 13.30
CA HIS A 100 -7.36 6.21 12.03
C HIS A 100 -6.22 5.44 11.35
N PHE A 101 -5.01 6.00 11.37
CA PHE A 101 -3.82 5.33 10.86
C PHE A 101 -3.54 4.02 11.62
N GLU A 102 -3.53 4.05 12.94
CA GLU A 102 -3.24 2.87 13.77
C GLU A 102 -4.27 1.77 13.59
N ARG A 103 -5.56 2.13 13.43
CA ARG A 103 -6.62 1.16 13.11
C ARG A 103 -6.38 0.48 11.77
N ALA A 104 -6.15 1.26 10.70
CA ALA A 104 -5.87 0.72 9.37
C ALA A 104 -4.62 -0.19 9.38
N CYS A 105 -3.54 0.24 10.07
CA CYS A 105 -2.37 -0.61 10.27
C CYS A 105 -2.72 -1.90 11.04
N GLY A 106 -3.58 -1.82 12.04
CA GLY A 106 -4.04 -2.98 12.82
C GLY A 106 -4.80 -4.00 11.96
N ASP A 107 -5.67 -3.55 11.07
CA ASP A 107 -6.42 -4.43 10.18
C ASP A 107 -5.51 -5.11 9.16
N VAL A 108 -4.57 -4.38 8.56
CA VAL A 108 -3.55 -4.99 7.67
C VAL A 108 -2.69 -6.00 8.44
N ARG A 109 -2.22 -5.66 9.64
CA ARG A 109 -1.44 -6.60 10.48
C ARG A 109 -2.23 -7.85 10.84
N ARG A 110 -3.53 -7.73 11.11
CA ARG A 110 -4.41 -8.88 11.35
C ARG A 110 -4.52 -9.75 10.10
N SER A 111 -4.70 -9.14 8.93
CA SER A 111 -4.76 -9.85 7.64
C SER A 111 -3.47 -10.58 7.31
N LEU A 112 -2.31 -9.97 7.59
CA LEU A 112 -0.99 -10.62 7.49
C LEU A 112 -0.90 -11.86 8.40
N GLN A 113 -1.29 -11.71 9.67
CA GLN A 113 -1.28 -12.82 10.63
C GLN A 113 -2.19 -13.97 10.21
N LEU A 114 -3.39 -13.68 9.69
CA LEU A 114 -4.32 -14.69 9.18
C LEU A 114 -3.80 -15.40 7.93
N ALA A 115 -2.99 -14.72 7.11
CA ALA A 115 -2.29 -15.32 5.98
C ALA A 115 -1.09 -16.20 6.40
N GLY A 116 -0.78 -16.26 7.71
CA GLY A 116 0.36 -17.00 8.23
C GLY A 116 1.69 -16.24 8.11
N LEU A 117 1.65 -14.95 7.76
CA LEU A 117 2.82 -14.09 7.64
C LEU A 117 3.09 -13.38 8.97
N LYS A 118 4.35 -13.32 9.40
CA LYS A 118 4.75 -12.49 10.53
C LYS A 118 5.12 -11.10 10.01
N ALA A 119 4.66 -10.05 10.69
CA ALA A 119 4.96 -8.66 10.33
C ALA A 119 6.47 -8.31 10.41
N HIS A 120 7.26 -9.18 11.04
CA HIS A 120 8.73 -9.15 11.06
C HIS A 120 9.21 -10.56 10.71
N ASP A 121 8.82 -11.06 9.54
CA ASP A 121 9.43 -12.27 9.01
C ASP A 121 10.81 -11.92 8.45
N VAL A 122 11.75 -12.86 8.54
CA VAL A 122 13.17 -12.64 8.16
C VAL A 122 13.32 -12.27 6.67
N TYR A 123 12.26 -12.48 5.88
CA TYR A 123 12.27 -12.39 4.42
C TYR A 123 11.27 -11.37 3.84
N PHE A 124 10.45 -10.72 4.68
CA PHE A 124 9.38 -9.83 4.21
C PHE A 124 9.23 -8.62 5.13
N ASP A 125 9.89 -7.51 4.78
CA ASP A 125 9.82 -6.28 5.55
C ASP A 125 8.56 -5.49 5.21
N VAL A 126 7.87 -4.97 6.23
CA VAL A 126 6.59 -4.28 6.08
C VAL A 126 6.66 -2.89 6.67
N HIS A 127 6.68 -1.87 5.82
CA HIS A 127 6.61 -0.47 6.23
C HIS A 127 5.18 0.04 6.17
N PHE A 128 4.79 0.86 7.15
CA PHE A 128 3.52 1.57 7.14
C PHE A 128 3.78 3.07 7.02
N VAL A 129 3.19 3.69 6.00
CA VAL A 129 3.36 5.12 5.70
C VAL A 129 1.98 5.76 5.58
N PRO A 130 1.61 6.74 6.43
CA PRO A 130 0.41 7.52 6.24
C PRO A 130 0.63 8.50 5.10
N THR A 131 -0.21 8.47 4.06
CA THR A 131 -0.04 9.29 2.86
C THR A 131 -1.32 10.04 2.50
N SER A 132 -1.16 11.13 1.75
CA SER A 132 -2.24 11.73 0.97
C SER A 132 -1.82 11.73 -0.50
N GLY A 133 -2.52 10.95 -1.32
CA GLY A 133 -2.32 10.96 -2.77
C GLY A 133 -2.81 12.23 -3.45
N TRP A 134 -3.67 13.02 -2.79
CA TRP A 134 -4.20 14.27 -3.34
C TRP A 134 -3.28 15.46 -3.05
N ILE A 135 -2.87 15.61 -1.80
CA ILE A 135 -2.01 16.71 -1.34
C ILE A 135 -0.53 16.39 -1.54
N GLY A 136 -0.16 15.11 -1.49
CA GLY A 136 1.22 14.63 -1.62
C GLY A 136 1.94 14.43 -0.28
N ASP A 137 1.21 14.44 0.84
CA ASP A 137 1.77 14.27 2.18
C ASP A 137 2.48 12.92 2.33
N ASN A 138 3.70 12.96 2.86
CA ASN A 138 4.59 11.79 3.10
C ASN A 138 4.91 10.93 1.86
N VAL A 139 4.64 11.42 0.64
CA VAL A 139 5.01 10.72 -0.60
C VAL A 139 6.49 10.92 -0.93
N ILE A 140 6.94 12.17 -0.96
CA ILE A 140 8.33 12.54 -1.26
C ILE A 140 8.93 13.27 -0.05
N SER A 141 8.22 14.26 0.47
CA SER A 141 8.58 15.05 1.64
C SER A 141 7.70 14.68 2.84
N ARG A 142 8.26 14.81 4.04
CA ARG A 142 7.50 14.68 5.29
C ARG A 142 6.42 15.76 5.37
N SER A 143 5.27 15.39 5.91
CA SER A 143 4.15 16.29 6.13
C SER A 143 4.25 16.98 7.49
N ASP A 144 3.97 18.28 7.51
CA ASP A 144 3.82 19.04 8.76
C ASP A 144 2.48 18.74 9.47
N ASN A 145 1.50 18.18 8.75
CA ASN A 145 0.16 17.86 9.27
C ASN A 145 0.14 16.60 10.14
N MET A 146 1.18 15.78 10.09
CA MET A 146 1.29 14.52 10.84
C MET A 146 2.57 14.49 11.69
N PRO A 147 2.72 15.40 12.67
CA PRO A 147 3.94 15.48 13.49
C PRO A 147 4.16 14.25 14.39
N TRP A 148 3.10 13.45 14.60
CA TRP A 148 3.15 12.19 15.34
C TRP A 148 3.82 11.06 14.53
N TYR A 149 3.93 11.19 13.21
CA TYR A 149 4.56 10.17 12.36
C TYR A 149 6.07 10.42 12.21
N CYS A 150 6.86 9.59 12.87
CA CYS A 150 8.33 9.66 12.81
C CYS A 150 8.95 8.72 11.76
N GLY A 151 8.15 7.88 11.09
CA GLY A 151 8.62 6.90 10.10
C GLY A 151 9.15 7.50 8.80
N PRO A 152 9.59 6.66 7.84
CA PRO A 152 10.07 7.11 6.52
C PRO A 152 8.94 7.66 5.64
N THR A 153 9.25 8.54 4.70
CA THR A 153 8.32 8.83 3.59
C THR A 153 8.19 7.62 2.65
N LEU A 154 7.21 7.62 1.74
CA LEU A 154 7.06 6.54 0.77
C LEU A 154 8.35 6.32 -0.04
N ILE A 155 8.98 7.39 -0.53
CA ILE A 155 10.22 7.25 -1.30
C ILE A 155 11.40 6.79 -0.44
N GLU A 156 11.45 7.20 0.84
CA GLU A 156 12.47 6.72 1.78
C GLU A 156 12.28 5.24 2.09
N ALA A 157 11.03 4.78 2.25
CA ALA A 157 10.72 3.37 2.50
C ALA A 157 11.07 2.48 1.29
N LEU A 158 10.89 2.99 0.06
CA LEU A 158 11.29 2.27 -1.16
C LEU A 158 12.82 2.23 -1.38
N ASP A 159 13.57 3.12 -0.73
CA ASP A 159 15.03 3.26 -0.85
C ASP A 159 15.81 2.50 0.24
N ASP A 160 15.12 1.88 1.20
CA ASP A 160 15.69 1.08 2.30
C ASP A 160 16.00 -0.36 1.87
#